data_AF-A0A2D6D7G5-F1
#
_entry.id   AF-A0A2D6D7G5-F1
#
_cell.length_a   1.000
_cell.length_b   1.000
_cell.length_c   1.000
_cell.angle_alpha   90.00
_cell.angle_beta   90.00
_cell.angle_gamma   90.00
#
_symmetry.space_group_name_H-M   'P 1'
#
loop_
_entity.id
_entity.type
_entity.pdbx_description
1 polymer ?
#
loop_
_entity_poly.entity_id
_entity_poly.type
_entity_poly.pdbx_seq_one_letter_code
_entity_poly.pdbx_strand_id
1 'polypeptide(L)'
;MKNSFFKLVVLFSLTVFLLPNFIIAQDSNLPTVNFFHGDGCPHCADEKEFFIELQKEFPSLVITEFEVWYNRDNASFLSQAAKELNIKNSGVPVTIIGEQVVVGFSSAKTTGERIRKAINHCLDNKCVEAVGQIAAGNYQGDGSTSQAVDSVCDDETACAVDGLGSTTVFNIPFIGEVDASAFSLPLLTIVIAGLDGFNPCAMWVLIFLISLLLGMKDRKKMWILGLTFLITSALVYFLFLAAWLNLFLFIGFIVWVRIVIGIFAVGSGVYHLREWYVNKSGLCKVTGAKRKRKIMDKFKEVTAQKKFWLVLSGIISIAIAVNMIELVCSAGLPAIYTQVLALSDLPTSGYYLYLLLYIFIFLLDDLFIFVVAMTTLKMAGLTGKYSRWSSLIGGIVIFILGILLIFRPEWIMFG
;
A
#
# COMPACT_ATOMS: atom_id res chain seq x y z
N MET A 1 58.64 -61.50 23.10
CA MET A 1 58.47 -60.03 23.29
C MET A 1 57.68 -59.33 22.18
N LYS A 2 57.79 -59.72 20.90
CA LYS A 2 57.08 -59.06 19.76
C LYS A 2 55.53 -59.07 19.85
N ASN A 3 54.91 -60.15 20.32
CA ASN A 3 53.44 -60.25 20.37
C ASN A 3 52.78 -59.48 21.52
N SER A 4 53.48 -59.23 22.62
CA SER A 4 52.95 -58.40 23.72
C SER A 4 52.95 -56.92 23.37
N PHE A 5 53.97 -56.47 22.62
CA PHE A 5 54.06 -55.07 22.19
C PHE A 5 52.94 -54.73 21.19
N PHE A 6 52.66 -55.61 20.24
CA PHE A 6 51.57 -55.40 19.28
C PHE A 6 50.19 -55.38 19.95
N LYS A 7 49.94 -56.25 20.93
CA LYS A 7 48.69 -56.23 21.71
C LYS A 7 48.54 -54.95 22.54
N LEU A 8 49.64 -54.42 23.10
CA LEU A 8 49.61 -53.18 23.89
C LEU A 8 49.35 -51.95 22.99
N VAL A 9 49.95 -51.90 21.80
CA VAL A 9 49.72 -50.82 20.82
C VAL A 9 48.30 -50.85 20.27
N VAL A 10 47.74 -52.03 19.99
CA VAL A 10 46.35 -52.16 19.54
C VAL A 10 45.38 -51.81 20.66
N LEU A 11 45.65 -52.21 21.91
CA LEU A 11 44.80 -51.86 23.06
C LEU A 11 44.82 -50.34 23.32
N PHE A 12 46.00 -49.71 23.24
CA PHE A 12 46.15 -48.27 23.39
C PHE A 12 45.45 -47.48 22.26
N SER A 13 45.57 -47.96 21.02
CA SER A 13 44.87 -47.38 19.86
C SER A 13 43.36 -47.51 19.96
N LEU A 14 42.83 -48.60 20.53
CA LEU A 14 41.40 -48.79 20.72
C LEU A 14 40.85 -47.89 21.85
N THR A 15 41.62 -47.69 22.93
CA THR A 15 41.23 -46.78 24.03
C THR A 15 41.25 -45.32 23.61
N VAL A 16 42.17 -44.88 22.75
CA VAL A 16 42.20 -43.51 22.22
C VAL A 16 41.01 -43.25 21.29
N PHE A 17 40.52 -44.26 20.57
CA PHE A 17 39.34 -44.16 19.70
C PHE A 17 38.00 -44.23 20.47
N LEU A 18 38.01 -44.70 21.72
CA LEU A 18 36.85 -44.78 22.62
C LEU A 18 36.79 -43.63 23.63
N LEU A 19 37.73 -42.67 23.57
CA LEU A 19 37.57 -41.43 24.31
C LEU A 19 36.40 -40.64 23.68
N PRO A 20 35.36 -40.29 24.43
CA PRO A 20 34.31 -39.42 23.91
C PRO A 20 34.98 -38.11 23.48
N ASN A 21 34.79 -37.73 22.22
CA ASN A 21 35.08 -36.38 21.78
C ASN A 21 34.16 -35.47 22.59
N PHE A 22 34.67 -34.91 23.68
CA PHE A 22 34.06 -33.76 24.32
C PHE A 22 34.19 -32.62 23.31
N ILE A 23 33.19 -32.51 22.43
CA ILE A 23 32.91 -31.25 21.77
C ILE A 23 32.51 -30.33 22.91
N ILE A 24 33.45 -29.49 23.32
CA ILE A 24 33.14 -28.30 24.10
C ILE A 24 32.26 -27.49 23.16
N ALA A 25 30.94 -27.57 23.34
CA ALA A 25 30.04 -26.59 22.79
C ALA A 25 30.51 -25.26 23.39
N GLN A 26 31.18 -24.47 22.58
CA GLN A 26 31.48 -23.10 22.94
C GLN A 26 30.11 -22.45 23.09
N ASP A 27 29.77 -22.11 24.33
CA ASP A 27 28.58 -21.36 24.68
C ASP A 27 28.67 -20.04 23.94
N SER A 28 28.14 -20.02 22.71
CA SER A 28 28.14 -18.86 21.85
C SER A 28 27.12 -17.93 22.47
N ASN A 29 27.59 -17.01 23.31
CA ASN A 29 26.84 -15.86 23.85
C ASN A 29 26.35 -14.91 22.73
N LEU A 30 26.10 -15.42 21.53
CA LEU A 30 25.56 -14.65 20.42
C LEU A 30 24.03 -14.65 20.52
N PRO A 31 23.38 -13.50 20.32
CA PRO A 31 21.94 -13.41 20.38
C PRO A 31 21.31 -14.21 19.24
N THR A 32 20.31 -15.04 19.57
CA THR A 32 19.43 -15.65 18.59
C THR A 32 18.50 -14.57 18.04
N VAL A 33 18.49 -14.40 16.71
CA VAL A 33 17.56 -13.52 16.01
C VAL A 33 16.37 -14.35 15.57
N ASN A 34 15.18 -14.05 16.08
CA ASN A 34 13.96 -14.77 15.76
C ASN A 34 13.14 -13.94 14.78
N PHE A 35 13.02 -14.42 13.55
CA PHE A 35 12.39 -13.72 12.43
C PHE A 35 11.07 -14.38 12.07
N PHE A 36 9.96 -13.69 12.33
CA PHE A 36 8.62 -14.12 11.94
C PHE A 36 8.24 -13.48 10.60
N HIS A 37 7.94 -14.32 9.61
CA HIS A 37 7.68 -13.89 8.23
C HIS A 37 6.45 -14.56 7.64
N GLY A 38 5.96 -14.04 6.50
CA GLY A 38 4.90 -14.65 5.71
C GLY A 38 5.37 -14.95 4.29
N ASP A 39 5.02 -16.12 3.75
CA ASP A 39 5.40 -16.45 2.37
C ASP A 39 4.60 -15.59 1.36
N GLY A 40 5.33 -14.77 0.59
CA GLY A 40 4.76 -13.78 -0.34
C GLY A 40 4.66 -12.36 0.23
N CYS A 41 5.18 -12.12 1.44
CA CYS A 41 5.36 -10.79 2.02
C CYS A 41 6.58 -10.08 1.40
N PRO A 42 6.42 -8.94 0.70
CA PRO A 42 7.53 -8.23 0.05
C PRO A 42 8.60 -7.74 1.04
N HIS A 43 8.18 -7.06 2.11
CA HIS A 43 9.10 -6.57 3.15
C HIS A 43 9.85 -7.68 3.89
N CYS A 44 9.25 -8.87 3.98
CA CYS A 44 9.90 -10.04 4.56
C CYS A 44 11.00 -10.58 3.65
N ALA A 45 10.81 -10.50 2.32
CA ALA A 45 11.83 -10.87 1.36
C ALA A 45 13.03 -9.90 1.41
N ASP A 46 12.75 -8.60 1.52
CA ASP A 46 13.79 -7.57 1.67
C ASP A 46 14.60 -7.74 2.97
N GLU A 47 13.92 -8.05 4.08
CA GLU A 47 14.60 -8.33 5.37
C GLU A 47 15.43 -9.60 5.31
N LYS A 48 14.96 -10.63 4.60
CA LYS A 48 15.71 -11.87 4.38
C LYS A 48 16.97 -11.64 3.56
N GLU A 49 16.92 -10.80 2.53
CA GLU A 49 18.12 -10.41 1.77
C GLU A 49 19.10 -9.63 2.65
N PHE A 50 18.60 -8.71 3.47
CA PHE A 50 19.40 -7.99 4.47
C PHE A 50 20.08 -8.96 5.46
N PHE A 51 19.39 -10.00 5.94
CA PHE A 51 19.98 -10.99 6.83
C PHE A 51 21.14 -11.77 6.21
N ILE A 52 21.12 -12.03 4.89
CA ILE A 52 22.26 -12.64 4.19
C ILE A 52 23.48 -11.72 4.22
N GLU A 53 23.30 -10.41 4.09
CA GLU A 53 24.39 -9.45 4.25
C GLU A 53 24.86 -9.37 5.70
N LEU A 54 23.92 -9.36 6.64
CA LEU A 54 24.19 -9.27 8.07
C LEU A 54 24.99 -10.46 8.60
N GLN A 55 24.73 -11.67 8.10
CA GLN A 55 25.53 -12.86 8.44
C GLN A 55 26.98 -12.79 7.94
N LYS A 56 27.29 -11.95 6.94
CA LYS A 56 28.70 -11.69 6.55
C LYS A 56 29.40 -10.79 7.56
N GLU A 57 28.65 -9.86 8.16
CA GLU A 57 29.12 -8.93 9.19
C GLU A 57 29.23 -9.64 10.56
N PHE A 58 28.29 -10.53 10.87
CA PHE A 58 28.25 -11.34 12.09
C PHE A 58 28.20 -12.85 11.76
N PRO A 59 29.36 -13.50 11.47
CA PRO A 59 29.41 -14.89 10.99
C PRO A 59 28.87 -15.95 11.95
N SER A 60 28.73 -15.61 13.23
CA SER A 60 28.25 -16.51 14.28
C SER A 60 26.81 -16.22 14.69
N LEU A 61 26.11 -15.32 13.98
CA LEU A 61 24.71 -14.97 14.23
C LEU A 61 23.77 -16.08 13.76
N VAL A 62 22.93 -16.58 14.66
CA VAL A 62 21.90 -17.58 14.34
C VAL A 62 20.58 -16.86 14.13
N ILE A 63 20.00 -17.06 12.94
CA ILE A 63 18.71 -16.49 12.56
C ILE A 63 17.71 -17.66 12.44
N THR A 64 16.70 -17.65 13.30
CA THR A 64 15.63 -18.64 13.33
C THR A 64 14.40 -18.06 12.64
N GLU A 65 13.99 -18.66 11.53
CA GLU A 65 12.85 -18.20 10.73
C GLU A 65 11.56 -18.94 11.14
N PHE A 66 10.47 -18.18 11.30
CA PHE A 66 9.13 -18.68 11.62
C PHE A 66 8.13 -18.17 10.56
N GLU A 67 7.76 -19.02 9.61
CA GLU A 67 6.68 -18.71 8.67
C GLU A 67 5.33 -18.74 9.41
N VAL A 68 4.47 -17.72 9.30
CA VAL A 68 3.22 -17.62 10.07
C VAL A 68 1.93 -17.55 9.24
N TRP A 69 1.98 -17.47 7.90
CA TRP A 69 0.75 -17.41 7.09
C TRP A 69 0.21 -18.80 6.75
N TYR A 70 1.10 -19.77 6.52
CA TYR A 70 0.76 -21.14 6.16
C TYR A 70 1.04 -22.14 7.28
N ASN A 71 1.77 -21.74 8.34
CA ASN A 71 1.97 -22.53 9.54
C ASN A 71 1.21 -21.96 10.76
N ARG A 72 0.16 -22.66 11.17
CA ARG A 72 -0.71 -22.26 12.28
C ARG A 72 -0.02 -22.30 13.64
N ASP A 73 0.90 -23.23 13.85
CA ASP A 73 1.60 -23.38 15.13
C ASP A 73 2.53 -22.18 15.34
N ASN A 74 3.26 -21.78 14.30
CA ASN A 74 4.09 -20.58 14.30
C ASN A 74 3.27 -19.29 14.44
N ALA A 75 2.08 -19.22 13.81
CA ALA A 75 1.18 -18.08 13.97
C ALA A 75 0.68 -17.93 15.42
N SER A 76 0.33 -19.06 16.05
CA SER A 76 -0.02 -19.11 17.47
C SER A 76 1.16 -18.70 18.34
N PHE A 77 2.37 -19.13 17.98
CA PHE A 77 3.59 -18.77 18.70
C PHE A 77 3.90 -17.27 18.60
N LEU A 78 3.76 -16.66 17.43
CA LEU A 78 3.86 -15.20 17.27
C LEU A 78 2.82 -14.48 18.13
N SER A 79 1.57 -14.98 18.16
CA SER A 79 0.52 -14.38 19.01
C SER A 79 0.85 -14.48 20.50
N GLN A 80 1.49 -15.57 20.95
CA GLN A 80 1.94 -15.73 22.33
C GLN A 80 3.10 -14.79 22.63
N ALA A 81 4.12 -14.76 21.79
CA ALA A 81 5.27 -13.86 21.93
C ALA A 81 4.83 -12.39 21.93
N ALA A 82 3.89 -12.01 21.07
CA ALA A 82 3.32 -10.67 21.03
C ALA A 82 2.61 -10.28 22.33
N LYS A 83 1.93 -11.24 22.97
CA LYS A 83 1.26 -11.01 24.25
C LYS A 83 2.28 -10.82 25.39
N GLU A 84 3.27 -11.70 25.48
CA GLU A 84 4.29 -11.65 26.54
C GLU A 84 5.22 -10.43 26.41
N LEU A 85 5.50 -10.00 25.18
CA LEU A 85 6.34 -8.84 24.88
C LEU A 85 5.55 -7.54 24.66
N ASN A 86 4.25 -7.52 24.99
CA ASN A 86 3.35 -6.35 24.86
C ASN A 86 3.36 -5.67 23.47
N ILE A 87 3.48 -6.46 22.41
CA ILE A 87 3.46 -5.99 21.02
C ILE A 87 2.03 -5.62 20.63
N LYS A 88 1.76 -4.32 20.48
CA LYS A 88 0.41 -3.81 20.15
C LYS A 88 -0.03 -4.05 18.69
N ASN A 89 0.92 -4.28 17.77
CA ASN A 89 0.66 -4.50 16.34
C ASN A 89 1.43 -5.74 15.84
N SER A 90 0.70 -6.80 15.45
CA SER A 90 1.25 -8.11 15.08
C SER A 90 1.16 -8.41 13.57
N GLY A 91 1.80 -7.57 12.75
CA GLY A 91 1.99 -7.81 11.31
C GLY A 91 3.41 -8.28 11.01
N VAL A 92 3.59 -9.13 9.98
CA VAL A 92 4.92 -9.56 9.52
C VAL A 92 5.55 -8.53 8.56
N PRO A 93 6.88 -8.38 8.53
CA PRO A 93 7.85 -9.13 9.34
C PRO A 93 7.96 -8.65 10.80
N VAL A 94 8.30 -9.56 11.72
CA VAL A 94 8.66 -9.25 13.12
C VAL A 94 9.98 -9.91 13.47
N THR A 95 10.92 -9.13 13.96
CA THR A 95 12.25 -9.60 14.38
C THR A 95 12.45 -9.38 15.87
N ILE A 96 12.72 -10.45 16.60
CA ILE A 96 12.92 -10.44 18.06
C ILE A 96 14.35 -10.86 18.37
N ILE A 97 15.08 -10.00 19.09
CA ILE A 97 16.50 -10.17 19.41
C ILE A 97 16.64 -9.98 20.92
N GLY A 98 16.82 -11.09 21.63
CA GLY A 98 16.65 -11.09 23.08
C GLY A 98 15.21 -10.68 23.45
N GLU A 99 15.07 -9.59 24.20
CA GLU A 99 13.77 -8.97 24.52
C GLU A 99 13.41 -7.79 23.59
N GLN A 100 14.32 -7.39 22.70
CA GLN A 100 14.09 -6.27 21.79
C GLN A 100 13.26 -6.71 20.59
N VAL A 101 12.21 -5.94 20.29
CA VAL A 101 11.26 -6.22 19.21
C VAL A 101 11.38 -5.16 18.12
N VAL A 102 11.52 -5.61 16.88
CA VAL A 102 11.47 -4.79 15.68
C VAL A 102 10.30 -5.27 14.82
N VAL A 103 9.36 -4.39 14.50
CA VAL A 103 8.19 -4.69 13.67
C VAL A 103 8.30 -3.97 12.33
N GLY A 104 8.12 -4.72 11.25
CA GLY A 104 8.25 -4.26 9.86
C GLY A 104 9.71 -4.12 9.40
N PHE A 105 9.91 -4.02 8.09
CA PHE A 105 11.22 -3.77 7.49
C PHE A 105 11.08 -2.83 6.29
N SER A 106 11.92 -1.79 6.25
CA SER A 106 11.90 -0.76 5.19
C SER A 106 13.19 -0.78 4.38
N SER A 107 14.36 -0.70 5.02
CA SER A 107 15.65 -0.82 4.34
C SER A 107 16.78 -1.18 5.30
N ALA A 108 17.92 -1.61 4.73
CA ALA A 108 19.14 -1.90 5.47
C ALA A 108 19.72 -0.69 6.23
N LYS A 109 19.40 0.54 5.81
CA LYS A 109 19.91 1.79 6.44
C LYS A 109 19.01 2.33 7.55
N THR A 110 17.75 1.93 7.58
CA THR A 110 16.76 2.44 8.53
C THR A 110 16.44 1.36 9.57
N THR A 111 15.55 0.45 9.23
CA THR A 111 15.19 -0.67 10.10
C THR A 111 16.36 -1.63 10.28
N GLY A 112 17.17 -1.85 9.25
CA GLY A 112 18.39 -2.66 9.35
C GLY A 112 19.40 -2.12 10.38
N GLU A 113 19.54 -0.80 10.51
CA GLU A 113 20.38 -0.19 11.55
C GLU A 113 19.81 -0.41 12.96
N ARG A 114 18.48 -0.42 13.11
CA ARG A 114 17.84 -0.77 14.40
C ARG A 114 18.14 -2.21 14.78
N ILE A 115 18.07 -3.13 13.81
CA ILE A 115 18.42 -4.54 14.00
C ILE A 115 19.91 -4.69 14.37
N ARG A 116 20.82 -4.00 13.68
CA ARG A 116 22.25 -3.99 14.03
C ARG A 116 22.50 -3.50 15.45
N LYS A 117 21.85 -2.39 15.83
CA LYS A 117 21.94 -1.85 17.20
C LYS A 117 21.44 -2.84 18.24
N ALA A 118 20.34 -3.54 17.96
CA ALA A 118 19.81 -4.55 18.85
C ALA A 118 20.76 -5.74 19.05
N ILE A 119 21.37 -6.21 17.97
CA ILE A 119 22.39 -7.27 18.02
C ILE A 119 23.59 -6.82 18.84
N ASN A 120 24.14 -5.64 18.56
CA ASN A 120 25.29 -5.11 19.29
C ASN A 120 24.98 -4.92 20.78
N HIS A 121 23.79 -4.40 21.11
CA HIS A 121 23.36 -4.29 22.50
C HIS A 121 23.34 -5.65 23.21
N CYS A 122 22.85 -6.69 22.54
CA CYS A 122 22.83 -8.03 23.11
C CYS A 122 24.19 -8.71 23.19
N LEU A 123 25.12 -8.39 22.28
CA LEU A 123 26.51 -8.82 22.36
C LEU A 123 27.22 -8.17 23.57
N ASP A 124 26.93 -6.90 23.84
CA ASP A 124 27.57 -6.14 24.93
C ASP A 124 26.99 -6.48 26.31
N ASN A 125 25.66 -6.68 26.42
CA ASN A 125 24.95 -6.79 27.70
C ASN A 125 24.46 -8.20 28.04
N LYS A 126 24.69 -9.20 27.17
CA LYS A 126 24.18 -10.58 27.30
C LYS A 126 22.65 -10.62 27.48
N CYS A 127 21.93 -10.49 26.37
CA CYS A 127 20.47 -10.57 26.40
C CYS A 127 19.94 -11.96 26.80
N VAL A 128 18.78 -11.94 27.46
CA VAL A 128 17.95 -13.12 27.70
C VAL A 128 17.34 -13.60 26.39
N GLU A 129 17.36 -14.91 26.12
CA GLU A 129 16.71 -15.49 24.95
C GLU A 129 15.19 -15.58 25.13
N ALA A 130 14.48 -14.46 25.01
CA ALA A 130 13.06 -14.36 25.35
C ALA A 130 12.19 -15.36 24.56
N VAL A 131 12.42 -15.52 23.25
CA VAL A 131 11.62 -16.41 22.40
C VAL A 131 11.77 -17.88 22.81
N GLY A 132 12.98 -18.35 23.10
CA GLY A 132 13.20 -19.71 23.61
C GLY A 132 12.58 -19.94 24.99
N GLN A 133 12.62 -18.95 25.88
CA GLN A 133 11.96 -19.04 27.19
C GLN A 133 10.42 -19.02 27.09
N ILE A 134 9.86 -18.25 26.15
CA ILE A 134 8.42 -18.24 25.85
C ILE A 134 8.00 -19.61 25.30
N ALA A 135 8.78 -20.20 24.40
CA ALA A 135 8.53 -21.55 23.88
C ALA A 135 8.56 -22.63 24.98
N ALA A 136 9.44 -22.47 25.97
CA ALA A 136 9.55 -23.36 27.13
C ALA A 136 8.51 -23.09 28.23
N GLY A 137 7.69 -22.04 28.12
CA GLY A 137 6.70 -21.65 29.13
C GLY A 137 7.30 -21.10 30.43
N ASN A 138 8.59 -20.74 30.42
CA ASN A 138 9.35 -20.33 31.61
C ASN A 138 9.72 -18.85 31.59
N TYR A 139 9.20 -18.07 30.65
CA TYR A 139 9.45 -16.64 30.58
C TYR A 139 8.86 -15.94 31.80
N GLN A 140 9.74 -15.56 32.73
CA GLN A 140 9.40 -14.70 33.86
C GLN A 140 9.90 -13.33 33.48
N GLY A 141 9.00 -12.51 32.91
CA GLY A 141 9.31 -11.13 32.55
C GLY A 141 9.99 -10.44 33.73
N ASP A 142 11.25 -10.07 33.54
CA ASP A 142 11.98 -9.24 34.47
C ASP A 142 11.23 -7.90 34.52
N GLY A 143 10.62 -7.58 35.66
CA GLY A 143 9.98 -6.28 35.88
C GLY A 143 10.94 -5.09 35.75
N SER A 144 12.23 -5.32 35.51
CA SER A 144 13.22 -4.40 34.98
C SER A 144 13.55 -4.76 33.54
N THR A 145 13.57 -3.76 32.66
CA THR A 145 14.14 -3.86 31.31
C THR A 145 13.27 -4.47 30.20
N SER A 146 11.98 -4.12 30.15
CA SER A 146 11.42 -3.68 28.86
C SER A 146 12.02 -2.32 28.49
N GLN A 147 13.33 -2.27 28.26
CA GLN A 147 13.87 -1.29 27.33
C GLN A 147 13.62 -1.87 25.93
N ALA A 148 12.36 -1.74 25.46
CA ALA A 148 12.23 -1.11 24.16
C ALA A 148 13.17 0.09 24.21
N VAL A 149 14.10 0.21 23.28
CA VAL A 149 14.94 1.42 23.19
C VAL A 149 13.97 2.61 23.26
N ASP A 150 13.98 3.25 24.44
CA ASP A 150 13.04 4.18 25.08
C ASP A 150 11.58 3.74 25.39
N SER A 151 11.34 3.32 26.63
CA SER A 151 10.08 3.59 27.34
C SER A 151 10.29 3.82 28.84
N VAL A 152 10.50 5.08 29.23
CA VAL A 152 10.30 5.56 30.61
C VAL A 152 8.94 6.26 30.64
N CYS A 153 8.00 5.76 31.43
CA CYS A 153 6.71 6.41 31.68
C CYS A 153 6.59 6.64 33.19
N ASP A 154 6.62 7.90 33.63
CA ASP A 154 6.23 8.28 34.99
C ASP A 154 4.74 8.67 35.02
N ASP A 155 4.05 8.19 36.05
CA ASP A 155 2.64 8.48 36.36
C ASP A 155 2.46 9.97 36.69
N GLU A 156 1.93 10.74 35.72
CA GLU A 156 0.90 11.81 35.91
C GLU A 156 0.74 12.75 34.70
N THR A 157 1.40 12.49 33.57
CA THR A 157 1.15 13.24 32.33
C THR A 157 1.07 12.31 31.13
N ALA A 158 0.04 12.50 30.30
CA ALA A 158 -0.17 11.82 29.03
C ALA A 158 1.16 11.65 28.28
N CYS A 159 1.37 10.44 27.73
CA CYS A 159 2.59 10.01 27.06
C CYS A 159 3.04 11.03 25.99
N ALA A 160 3.87 11.98 26.39
CA ALA A 160 4.64 12.83 25.50
C ALA A 160 5.91 12.06 25.18
N VAL A 161 5.96 11.52 23.97
CA VAL A 161 7.12 10.84 23.44
C VAL A 161 8.14 11.89 23.02
N ASP A 162 8.86 12.44 24.00
CA ASP A 162 10.03 13.29 23.74
C ASP A 162 11.20 12.38 23.33
N GLY A 163 11.31 12.13 22.03
CA GLY A 163 12.43 11.38 21.45
C GLY A 163 12.14 10.62 20.15
N LEU A 164 10.87 10.46 19.74
CA LEU A 164 10.53 9.80 18.47
C LEU A 164 10.12 10.79 17.38
N GLY A 165 11.12 11.26 16.63
CA GLY A 165 10.91 11.45 15.21
C GLY A 165 10.84 10.07 14.55
N SER A 166 9.64 9.55 14.32
CA SER A 166 9.38 8.31 13.58
C SER A 166 9.93 8.38 12.15
N THR A 167 11.23 8.22 11.92
CA THR A 167 11.87 8.31 10.58
C THR A 167 11.41 7.16 9.67
N THR A 168 10.17 7.24 9.22
CA THR A 168 9.56 6.46 8.16
C THR A 168 10.09 7.00 6.84
N VAL A 169 11.36 6.73 6.57
CA VAL A 169 12.02 7.14 5.32
C VAL A 169 11.39 6.35 4.16
N PHE A 170 10.75 7.05 3.23
CA PHE A 170 10.31 6.48 1.96
C PHE A 170 11.34 6.82 0.88
N ASN A 171 11.66 5.86 0.01
CA ASN A 171 12.54 6.08 -1.12
C ASN A 171 11.70 6.36 -2.36
N ILE A 172 11.62 7.63 -2.76
CA ILE A 172 10.87 8.04 -3.95
C ILE A 172 11.85 8.04 -5.15
N PRO A 173 11.56 7.30 -6.24
CA PRO A 173 12.40 7.35 -7.43
C PRO A 173 12.47 8.80 -7.94
N PHE A 174 13.69 9.27 -8.24
CA PHE A 174 14.10 10.64 -8.62
C PHE A 174 14.32 11.67 -7.50
N ILE A 175 13.83 11.47 -6.26
CA ILE A 175 13.91 12.50 -5.20
C ILE A 175 14.81 12.07 -4.02
N GLY A 176 14.98 10.76 -3.77
CA GLY A 176 15.82 10.22 -2.71
C GLY A 176 15.06 9.87 -1.43
N GLU A 177 15.79 9.65 -0.33
CA GLU A 177 15.29 9.24 0.99
C GLU A 177 14.54 10.42 1.66
N VAL A 178 13.23 10.26 1.91
CA VAL A 178 12.36 11.30 2.52
C VAL A 178 11.72 10.78 3.82
N ASP A 179 12.06 11.38 4.95
CA ASP A 179 11.51 11.07 6.28
C ASP A 179 10.03 11.45 6.42
N ALA A 180 9.11 10.49 6.58
CA ALA A 180 7.70 10.78 6.82
C ALA A 180 7.35 11.19 8.27
N SER A 181 8.26 11.09 9.25
CA SER A 181 8.12 11.84 10.53
C SER A 181 8.32 13.33 10.39
N ALA A 182 9.05 13.78 9.37
CA ALA A 182 9.25 15.20 9.12
C ALA A 182 7.98 15.86 8.54
N PHE A 183 7.03 15.03 8.06
CA PHE A 183 5.75 15.48 7.52
C PHE A 183 4.68 15.33 8.58
N SER A 184 4.12 16.45 9.03
CA SER A 184 2.92 16.44 9.85
C SER A 184 1.79 15.71 9.10
N LEU A 185 0.92 14.98 9.81
CA LEU A 185 -0.24 14.28 9.22
C LEU A 185 -1.05 15.15 8.22
N PRO A 186 -1.25 16.47 8.45
CA PRO A 186 -1.88 17.34 7.46
C PRO A 186 -1.09 17.45 6.15
N LEU A 187 0.24 17.56 6.21
CA LEU A 187 1.07 17.68 5.02
C LEU A 187 1.11 16.36 4.24
N LEU A 188 1.18 15.22 4.93
CA LEU A 188 1.03 13.90 4.31
C LEU A 188 -0.33 13.78 3.60
N THR A 189 -1.41 14.21 4.27
CA THR A 189 -2.76 14.22 3.69
C THR A 189 -2.80 15.05 2.40
N ILE A 190 -2.22 16.24 2.40
CA ILE A 190 -2.20 17.13 1.23
C ILE A 190 -1.41 16.49 0.08
N VAL A 191 -0.24 15.91 0.35
CA VAL A 191 0.61 15.32 -0.68
C VAL A 191 -0.07 14.09 -1.29
N ILE A 192 -0.53 13.14 -0.47
CA ILE A 192 -1.14 11.91 -0.98
C ILE A 192 -2.45 12.21 -1.71
N ALA A 193 -3.34 13.02 -1.12
CA ALA A 193 -4.60 13.38 -1.76
C ALA A 193 -4.39 14.18 -3.05
N GLY A 194 -3.38 15.05 -3.10
CA GLY A 194 -3.02 15.79 -4.31
C GLY A 194 -2.52 14.86 -5.41
N LEU A 195 -1.66 13.89 -5.10
CA LEU A 195 -1.20 12.89 -6.06
C LEU A 195 -2.34 12.00 -6.57
N ASP A 196 -3.28 11.66 -5.69
CA ASP A 196 -4.48 10.88 -6.03
C ASP A 196 -5.45 11.67 -6.94
N GLY A 197 -5.62 12.98 -6.73
CA GLY A 197 -6.46 13.82 -7.61
C GLY A 197 -5.97 13.81 -9.07
N PHE A 198 -4.66 13.86 -9.28
CA PHE A 198 -4.05 13.77 -10.62
C PHE A 198 -4.06 12.35 -11.24
N ASN A 199 -4.91 11.44 -10.75
CA ASN A 199 -5.06 10.09 -11.28
C ASN A 199 -5.53 10.14 -12.75
N PRO A 200 -4.84 9.42 -13.67
CA PRO A 200 -5.24 9.38 -15.07
C PRO A 200 -6.69 8.90 -15.28
N CYS A 201 -7.20 7.99 -14.44
CA CYS A 201 -8.58 7.51 -14.53
C CYS A 201 -9.60 8.63 -14.27
N ALA A 202 -9.40 9.45 -13.25
CA ALA A 202 -10.26 10.59 -12.90
C ALA A 202 -10.26 11.67 -14.00
N MET A 203 -9.06 12.03 -14.46
CA MET A 203 -8.86 13.07 -15.49
C MET A 203 -9.60 12.77 -16.80
N TRP A 204 -9.55 11.53 -17.29
CA TRP A 204 -10.25 11.15 -18.52
C TRP A 204 -11.77 11.21 -18.39
N VAL A 205 -12.30 10.85 -17.21
CA VAL A 205 -13.73 10.94 -16.95
C VAL A 205 -14.17 12.39 -16.84
N LEU A 206 -13.38 13.24 -16.18
CA LEU A 206 -13.68 14.66 -16.08
C LEU A 206 -13.74 15.31 -17.47
N ILE A 207 -12.80 14.98 -18.36
CA ILE A 207 -12.82 15.44 -19.76
C ILE A 207 -14.07 14.93 -20.49
N PHE A 208 -14.45 13.67 -20.30
CA PHE A 208 -15.67 13.10 -20.88
C PHE A 208 -16.91 13.86 -20.40
N LEU A 209 -17.03 14.11 -19.09
CA LEU A 209 -18.12 14.89 -18.50
C LEU A 209 -18.17 16.30 -19.09
N ILE A 210 -17.04 17.01 -19.13
CA ILE A 210 -16.92 18.36 -19.71
C ILE A 210 -17.40 18.33 -21.17
N SER A 211 -17.00 17.33 -21.96
CA SER A 211 -17.41 17.21 -23.37
C SER A 211 -18.92 17.05 -23.53
N LEU A 212 -19.57 16.32 -22.63
CA LEU A 212 -21.03 16.15 -22.61
C LEU A 212 -21.73 17.45 -22.21
N LEU A 213 -21.17 18.16 -21.22
CA LEU A 213 -21.74 19.39 -20.68
C LEU A 213 -21.61 20.58 -21.64
N LEU A 214 -20.49 20.71 -22.38
CA LEU A 214 -20.23 21.79 -23.35
C LEU A 214 -21.26 21.86 -24.50
N GLY A 215 -21.98 20.78 -24.78
CA GLY A 215 -23.05 20.74 -25.78
C GLY A 215 -24.37 21.40 -25.34
N MET A 216 -24.49 21.79 -24.07
CA MET A 216 -25.73 22.35 -23.52
C MET A 216 -25.80 23.87 -23.62
N LYS A 217 -26.95 24.39 -24.07
CA LYS A 217 -27.19 25.84 -24.16
C LYS A 217 -27.40 26.51 -22.80
N ASP A 218 -27.86 25.75 -21.80
CA ASP A 218 -28.40 26.26 -20.55
C ASP A 218 -27.31 26.28 -19.46
N ARG A 219 -26.70 27.44 -19.23
CA ARG A 219 -25.50 27.60 -18.37
C ARG A 219 -25.73 27.16 -16.93
N LYS A 220 -26.89 27.48 -16.35
CA LYS A 220 -27.22 27.11 -14.97
C LYS A 220 -27.26 25.59 -14.79
N LYS A 221 -27.90 24.89 -15.74
CA LYS A 221 -27.98 23.42 -15.72
C LYS A 221 -26.61 22.78 -15.88
N MET A 222 -25.76 23.35 -16.72
CA MET A 222 -24.38 22.88 -16.92
C MET A 222 -23.58 22.86 -15.62
N TRP A 223 -23.63 23.96 -14.85
CA TRP A 223 -22.96 24.05 -13.55
C TRP A 223 -23.56 23.12 -12.51
N ILE A 224 -24.89 23.03 -12.42
CA ILE A 224 -25.57 22.13 -11.47
C ILE A 224 -25.18 20.68 -11.74
N LEU A 225 -25.19 20.26 -13.00
CA LEU A 225 -24.88 18.89 -13.38
C LEU A 225 -23.41 18.53 -13.11
N GLY A 226 -22.46 19.40 -13.46
CA GLY A 226 -21.05 19.18 -13.16
C GLY A 226 -20.73 19.20 -11.68
N LEU A 227 -21.30 20.14 -10.91
CA LEU A 227 -21.11 20.18 -9.47
C LEU A 227 -21.76 18.98 -8.77
N THR A 228 -22.90 18.51 -9.26
CA THR A 228 -23.54 17.28 -8.75
C THR A 228 -22.62 16.07 -8.97
N PHE A 229 -21.99 15.95 -10.14
CA PHE A 229 -21.02 14.90 -10.40
C PHE A 229 -19.88 14.94 -9.38
N LEU A 230 -19.22 16.10 -9.22
CA LEU A 230 -18.09 16.28 -8.31
C LEU A 230 -18.45 15.99 -6.85
N ILE A 231 -19.59 16.51 -6.36
CA ILE A 231 -20.05 16.25 -4.99
C ILE A 231 -20.39 14.77 -4.80
N THR A 232 -21.02 14.13 -5.79
CA THR A 232 -21.34 12.70 -5.73
C THR A 232 -20.06 11.88 -5.68
N SER A 233 -19.05 12.20 -6.50
CA SER A 233 -17.75 11.54 -6.48
C SER A 233 -17.09 11.68 -5.11
N ALA A 234 -16.96 12.90 -4.59
CA ALA A 234 -16.39 13.15 -3.27
C ALA A 234 -17.11 12.38 -2.14
N LEU A 235 -18.44 12.31 -2.19
CA LEU A 235 -19.24 11.56 -1.19
C LEU A 235 -19.00 10.05 -1.30
N VAL A 236 -19.04 9.51 -2.52
CA VAL A 236 -18.82 8.07 -2.75
C VAL A 236 -17.40 7.70 -2.31
N TYR A 237 -16.41 8.50 -2.67
CA TYR A 237 -15.02 8.27 -2.31
C TYR A 237 -14.79 8.37 -0.80
N PHE A 238 -15.38 9.37 -0.12
CA PHE A 238 -15.37 9.45 1.33
C PHE A 238 -15.95 8.19 2.00
N LEU A 239 -17.11 7.71 1.53
CA LEU A 239 -17.73 6.50 2.06
C LEU A 239 -16.82 5.28 1.88
N PHE A 240 -16.11 5.18 0.75
CA PHE A 240 -15.14 4.13 0.52
C PHE A 240 -13.96 4.20 1.49
N LEU A 241 -13.34 5.38 1.66
CA LEU A 241 -12.23 5.54 2.60
C LEU A 241 -12.64 5.26 4.05
N ALA A 242 -13.82 5.73 4.43
CA ALA A 242 -14.40 5.46 5.75
C ALA A 242 -14.67 3.95 5.95
N ALA A 243 -15.19 3.27 4.93
CA ALA A 243 -15.38 1.82 4.98
C ALA A 243 -14.03 1.08 5.04
N TRP A 244 -13.03 1.54 4.29
CA TRP A 244 -11.69 0.96 4.23
C TRP A 244 -10.97 1.02 5.58
N LEU A 245 -11.05 2.17 6.27
CA LEU A 245 -10.46 2.35 7.61
C LEU A 245 -10.98 1.31 8.62
N ASN A 246 -12.20 0.81 8.43
CA ASN A 246 -12.83 -0.15 9.32
C ASN A 246 -12.63 -1.62 8.91
N LEU A 247 -11.97 -1.90 7.78
CA LEU A 247 -12.01 -3.23 7.15
C LEU A 247 -10.65 -3.70 6.62
N PHE A 248 -9.91 -4.43 7.46
CA PHE A 248 -8.62 -5.05 7.12
C PHE A 248 -8.73 -6.30 6.21
N LEU A 249 -9.95 -6.81 5.95
CA LEU A 249 -10.17 -8.08 5.23
C LEU A 249 -10.29 -7.97 3.70
N PHE A 250 -10.01 -6.83 3.08
CA PHE A 250 -10.21 -6.62 1.64
C PHE A 250 -9.03 -7.02 0.72
N ILE A 251 -7.84 -7.30 1.28
CA ILE A 251 -6.62 -7.57 0.49
C ILE A 251 -6.81 -8.70 -0.54
N GLY A 252 -7.51 -9.78 -0.19
CA GLY A 252 -7.73 -10.92 -1.11
C GLY A 252 -8.73 -10.65 -2.24
N PHE A 253 -9.71 -9.77 -2.03
CA PHE A 253 -10.74 -9.45 -3.03
C PHE A 253 -10.23 -8.47 -4.10
N ILE A 254 -9.31 -7.57 -3.71
CA ILE A 254 -8.73 -6.53 -4.58
C ILE A 254 -8.01 -7.15 -5.78
N VAL A 255 -7.33 -8.28 -5.62
CA VAL A 255 -6.58 -8.94 -6.70
C VAL A 255 -7.51 -9.34 -7.85
N TRP A 256 -8.63 -10.00 -7.54
CA TRP A 256 -9.59 -10.43 -8.56
C TRP A 256 -10.30 -9.26 -9.24
N VAL A 257 -10.74 -8.27 -8.45
CA VAL A 257 -11.37 -7.05 -8.98
C VAL A 257 -10.42 -6.32 -9.93
N ARG A 258 -9.15 -6.20 -9.55
CA ARG A 258 -8.12 -5.55 -10.36
C ARG A 258 -7.86 -6.29 -11.67
N ILE A 259 -7.79 -7.62 -11.66
CA ILE A 259 -7.64 -8.40 -12.90
C ILE A 259 -8.84 -8.17 -13.84
N VAL A 260 -10.06 -8.18 -13.30
CA VAL A 260 -11.28 -7.95 -14.10
C VAL A 260 -11.29 -6.55 -14.72
N ILE A 261 -10.95 -5.51 -13.95
CA ILE A 261 -10.86 -4.13 -14.44
C ILE A 261 -9.71 -3.99 -15.44
N GLY A 262 -8.56 -4.62 -15.19
CA GLY A 262 -7.44 -4.66 -16.11
C GLY A 262 -7.83 -5.24 -17.46
N ILE A 263 -8.56 -6.37 -17.49
CA ILE A 263 -9.07 -6.97 -18.73
C ILE A 263 -10.01 -6.01 -19.46
N PHE A 264 -10.92 -5.35 -18.74
CA PHE A 264 -11.84 -4.37 -19.31
C PHE A 264 -11.10 -3.14 -19.86
N ALA A 265 -10.08 -2.65 -19.16
CA ALA A 265 -9.22 -1.55 -19.60
C ALA A 265 -8.42 -1.92 -20.85
N VAL A 266 -7.83 -3.12 -20.90
CA VAL A 266 -7.16 -3.63 -22.11
C VAL A 266 -8.15 -3.72 -23.27
N GLY A 267 -9.34 -4.29 -23.04
CA GLY A 267 -10.39 -4.39 -24.05
C GLY A 267 -10.85 -3.03 -24.58
N SER A 268 -11.10 -2.06 -23.69
CA SER A 268 -11.51 -0.71 -24.07
C SER A 268 -10.38 0.07 -24.76
N GLY A 269 -9.15 -0.06 -24.29
CA GLY A 269 -7.96 0.49 -24.93
C GLY A 269 -7.78 -0.01 -26.36
N VAL A 270 -7.82 -1.34 -26.57
CA VAL A 270 -7.76 -1.97 -27.91
C VAL A 270 -8.91 -1.47 -28.79
N TYR A 271 -10.12 -1.34 -28.25
CA TYR A 271 -11.25 -0.80 -28.99
C TYR A 271 -10.99 0.65 -29.45
N HIS A 272 -10.49 1.53 -28.58
CA HIS A 272 -10.16 2.91 -28.90
C HIS A 272 -9.03 3.03 -29.94
N LEU A 273 -7.98 2.22 -29.81
CA LEU A 273 -6.89 2.12 -30.80
C LEU A 273 -7.40 1.63 -32.17
N ARG A 274 -8.26 0.62 -32.17
CA ARG A 274 -8.89 0.09 -33.40
C ARG A 274 -9.79 1.15 -34.06
N GLU A 275 -10.58 1.86 -33.27
CA GLU A 275 -11.46 2.93 -33.76
C GLU A 275 -10.64 4.07 -34.40
N TRP A 276 -9.50 4.44 -33.81
CA TRP A 276 -8.60 5.43 -34.40
C TRP A 276 -8.01 4.98 -35.75
N TYR A 277 -7.64 3.69 -35.86
CA TYR A 277 -7.07 3.12 -37.08
C TYR A 277 -8.12 2.98 -38.21
N VAL A 278 -9.32 2.51 -37.87
CA VAL A 278 -10.40 2.23 -38.84
C VAL A 278 -11.16 3.51 -39.22
N ASN A 279 -11.32 4.47 -38.31
CA ASN A 279 -12.17 5.65 -38.51
C ASN A 279 -11.32 6.91 -38.83
N LYS A 280 -10.70 6.93 -40.02
CA LYS A 280 -9.82 8.02 -40.49
C LYS A 280 -10.50 9.40 -40.64
N SER A 281 -11.83 9.49 -40.59
CA SER A 281 -12.57 10.75 -40.75
C SER A 281 -12.85 11.49 -39.44
N GLY A 282 -12.56 10.91 -38.25
CA GLY A 282 -12.84 11.54 -36.95
C GLY A 282 -14.31 11.90 -36.71
N LEU A 283 -15.22 11.34 -37.52
CA LEU A 283 -16.65 11.60 -37.49
C LEU A 283 -17.36 10.28 -37.20
N CYS A 284 -18.22 10.30 -36.19
CA CYS A 284 -19.11 9.18 -35.84
C CYS A 284 -19.65 8.48 -37.09
N LYS A 285 -19.29 7.21 -37.25
CA LYS A 285 -19.82 6.26 -38.23
C LYS A 285 -21.25 5.86 -37.88
N VAL A 286 -22.13 6.83 -37.60
CA VAL A 286 -23.58 6.57 -37.61
C VAL A 286 -23.97 6.53 -39.07
N THR A 287 -23.88 5.34 -39.63
CA THR A 287 -24.51 4.93 -40.89
C THR A 287 -25.98 5.41 -40.87
N GLY A 288 -26.25 6.46 -41.64
CA GLY A 288 -27.58 7.03 -41.86
C GLY A 288 -27.81 8.36 -41.13
N ALA A 289 -27.80 9.45 -41.89
CA ALA A 289 -28.23 10.78 -41.44
C ALA A 289 -29.61 10.75 -40.77
N LYS A 290 -30.53 9.86 -41.21
CA LYS A 290 -31.86 9.65 -40.58
C LYS A 290 -31.79 9.05 -39.17
N ARG A 291 -30.89 8.09 -38.90
CA ARG A 291 -30.77 7.43 -37.58
C ARG A 291 -30.08 8.34 -36.57
N LYS A 292 -29.05 9.07 -36.99
CA LYS A 292 -28.40 10.12 -36.19
C LYS A 292 -29.39 11.22 -35.81
N ARG A 293 -30.23 11.68 -36.74
CA ARG A 293 -31.28 12.68 -36.48
C ARG A 293 -32.34 12.15 -35.52
N LYS A 294 -32.85 10.92 -35.71
CA LYS A 294 -33.83 10.31 -34.81
C LYS A 294 -33.31 10.10 -33.38
N ILE A 295 -32.03 9.75 -33.23
CA ILE A 295 -31.37 9.66 -31.92
C ILE A 295 -31.19 11.05 -31.31
N MET A 296 -30.73 12.03 -32.08
CA MET A 296 -30.47 13.39 -31.62
C MET A 296 -31.76 14.17 -31.34
N ASP A 297 -32.85 13.88 -32.05
CA ASP A 297 -34.19 14.41 -31.81
C ASP A 297 -34.81 13.75 -30.57
N LYS A 298 -34.66 12.43 -30.37
CA LYS A 298 -35.01 11.79 -29.09
C LYS A 298 -34.19 12.32 -27.92
N PHE A 299 -32.89 12.56 -28.12
CA PHE A 299 -32.03 13.13 -27.10
C PHE A 299 -32.45 14.56 -26.76
N LYS A 300 -32.76 15.38 -27.78
CA LYS A 300 -33.30 16.74 -27.63
C LYS A 300 -34.68 16.75 -26.98
N GLU A 301 -35.54 15.78 -27.25
CA GLU A 301 -36.85 15.64 -26.62
C GLU A 301 -36.74 15.19 -25.15
N VAL A 302 -35.75 14.36 -24.83
CA VAL A 302 -35.40 13.98 -23.45
C VAL A 302 -34.73 15.13 -22.67
N THR A 303 -33.94 15.98 -23.35
CA THR A 303 -33.29 17.17 -22.75
C THR A 303 -34.14 18.44 -22.80
N ALA A 304 -35.18 18.49 -23.63
CA ALA A 304 -36.16 19.57 -23.68
C ALA A 304 -37.20 19.41 -22.56
N GLN A 305 -36.85 20.02 -21.44
CA GLN A 305 -37.75 20.53 -20.39
C GLN A 305 -38.52 19.56 -19.48
N LYS A 306 -38.60 18.24 -19.72
CA LYS A 306 -39.41 17.36 -18.83
C LYS A 306 -38.69 16.25 -18.05
N LYS A 307 -37.37 16.11 -18.15
CA LYS A 307 -36.62 15.05 -17.40
C LYS A 307 -35.26 15.51 -16.87
N PHE A 308 -35.14 16.73 -16.36
CA PHE A 308 -33.91 17.21 -15.69
C PHE A 308 -33.47 16.24 -14.57
N TRP A 309 -34.42 15.71 -13.81
CA TRP A 309 -34.20 14.67 -12.80
C TRP A 309 -33.60 13.37 -13.35
N LEU A 310 -33.97 12.96 -14.57
CA LEU A 310 -33.45 11.74 -15.18
C LEU A 310 -31.99 11.94 -15.64
N VAL A 311 -31.65 13.15 -16.12
CA VAL A 311 -30.27 13.52 -16.43
C VAL A 311 -29.43 13.60 -15.15
N LEU A 312 -29.97 14.18 -14.08
CA LEU A 312 -29.33 14.26 -12.78
C LEU A 312 -29.03 12.87 -12.21
N SER A 313 -30.01 11.96 -12.22
CA SER A 313 -29.85 10.57 -11.82
C SER A 313 -28.83 9.82 -12.70
N GLY A 314 -28.81 10.09 -14.01
CA GLY A 314 -27.80 9.53 -14.91
C GLY A 314 -26.39 9.96 -14.54
N ILE A 315 -26.18 11.23 -14.20
CA ILE A 315 -24.88 11.75 -13.80
C ILE A 315 -24.42 11.18 -12.45
N ILE A 316 -25.33 11.08 -11.47
CA ILE A 316 -25.04 10.42 -10.19
C ILE A 316 -24.61 8.96 -10.42
N SER A 317 -25.33 8.23 -11.27
CA SER A 317 -25.01 6.83 -11.57
C SER A 317 -23.65 6.68 -12.26
N ILE A 318 -23.32 7.60 -13.18
CA ILE A 318 -22.00 7.63 -13.84
C ILE A 318 -20.91 7.95 -12.81
N ALA A 319 -21.13 8.91 -11.90
CA ALA A 319 -20.17 9.26 -10.86
C ALA A 319 -19.85 8.06 -9.96
N ILE A 320 -20.86 7.33 -9.48
CA ILE A 320 -20.68 6.12 -8.67
C ILE A 320 -19.87 5.07 -9.45
N ALA A 321 -20.23 4.79 -10.70
CA ALA A 321 -19.55 3.78 -11.51
C ALA A 321 -18.09 4.13 -11.75
N VAL A 322 -17.79 5.41 -11.96
CA VAL A 322 -16.43 5.91 -12.16
C VAL A 322 -15.61 5.79 -10.88
N ASN A 323 -16.15 6.22 -9.74
CA ASN A 323 -15.43 6.15 -8.46
C ASN A 323 -15.07 4.71 -8.09
N MET A 324 -15.89 3.73 -8.49
CA MET A 324 -15.56 2.32 -8.30
C MET A 324 -14.37 1.87 -9.15
N ILE A 325 -14.19 2.43 -10.35
CA ILE A 325 -13.02 2.17 -11.21
C ILE A 325 -11.79 2.91 -10.67
N GLU A 326 -11.98 4.18 -10.30
CA GLU A 326 -10.96 5.07 -9.77
C GLU A 326 -10.31 4.50 -8.49
N LEU A 327 -11.13 4.02 -7.56
CA LEU A 327 -10.68 3.36 -6.35
C LEU A 327 -9.68 2.25 -6.67
N VAL A 328 -9.89 1.48 -7.75
CA VAL A 328 -8.99 0.39 -8.12
C VAL A 328 -7.75 0.89 -8.87
N CYS A 329 -7.86 2.01 -9.60
CA CYS A 329 -6.73 2.65 -10.27
C CYS A 329 -5.72 3.27 -9.27
N SER A 330 -6.20 3.82 -8.15
CA SER A 330 -5.34 4.50 -7.16
C SER A 330 -5.35 3.89 -5.76
N ALA A 331 -5.93 2.70 -5.56
CA ALA A 331 -6.08 2.01 -4.27
C ALA A 331 -4.84 2.03 -3.35
N GLY A 332 -3.63 2.00 -3.92
CA GLY A 332 -2.39 2.04 -3.14
C GLY A 332 -2.24 3.30 -2.29
N LEU A 333 -2.55 4.48 -2.85
CA LEU A 333 -2.38 5.75 -2.14
C LEU A 333 -3.31 5.87 -0.92
N PRO A 334 -4.62 5.63 -1.03
CA PRO A 334 -5.49 5.63 0.15
C PRO A 334 -5.21 4.48 1.12
N ALA A 335 -4.73 3.32 0.64
CA ALA A 335 -4.36 2.21 1.52
C ALA A 335 -3.19 2.60 2.44
N ILE A 336 -2.13 3.19 1.89
CA ILE A 336 -0.99 3.69 2.68
C ILE A 336 -1.46 4.78 3.64
N TYR A 337 -2.25 5.74 3.15
CA TYR A 337 -2.73 6.84 3.97
C TYR A 337 -3.59 6.37 5.15
N THR A 338 -4.56 5.49 4.90
CA THR A 338 -5.45 4.95 5.95
C THR A 338 -4.68 4.09 6.95
N GLN A 339 -3.62 3.39 6.53
CA GLN A 339 -2.72 2.66 7.42
C GLN A 339 -1.93 3.61 8.33
N VAL A 340 -1.31 4.67 7.78
CA VAL A 340 -0.61 5.68 8.59
C VAL A 340 -1.57 6.37 9.56
N LEU A 341 -2.78 6.68 9.09
CA LEU A 341 -3.80 7.30 9.92
C LEU A 341 -4.22 6.37 11.07
N ALA A 342 -4.44 5.08 10.80
CA ALA A 342 -4.76 4.05 11.81
C ALA A 342 -3.68 3.92 12.88
N LEU A 343 -2.40 4.10 12.52
CA LEU A 343 -1.26 4.05 13.45
C LEU A 343 -1.10 5.30 14.32
N SER A 344 -1.83 6.38 14.03
CA SER A 344 -1.65 7.70 14.67
C SER A 344 -2.46 7.91 15.96
N ASP A 345 -3.11 6.87 16.49
CA ASP A 345 -3.92 6.86 17.72
C ASP A 345 -4.78 8.12 17.95
N LEU A 346 -5.63 8.42 16.96
CA LEU A 346 -6.49 9.61 16.97
C LEU A 346 -7.86 9.33 17.60
N PRO A 347 -8.56 10.34 18.13
CA PRO A 347 -9.98 10.18 18.44
C PRO A 347 -10.77 9.93 17.14
N THR A 348 -11.92 9.25 17.23
CA THR A 348 -12.78 8.92 16.07
C THR A 348 -13.08 10.13 15.18
N SER A 349 -13.28 11.32 15.76
CA SER A 349 -13.47 12.57 15.02
C SER A 349 -12.24 13.01 14.21
N GLY A 350 -11.04 12.77 14.74
CA GLY A 350 -9.78 13.05 14.06
C GLY A 350 -9.64 12.28 12.76
N TYR A 351 -9.97 10.98 12.77
CA TYR A 351 -9.97 10.14 11.57
C TYR A 351 -10.87 10.72 10.47
N TYR A 352 -12.13 11.04 10.79
CA TYR A 352 -13.06 11.58 9.80
C TYR A 352 -12.69 12.99 9.32
N LEU A 353 -12.07 13.81 10.16
CA LEU A 353 -11.61 15.14 9.78
C LEU A 353 -10.45 15.06 8.77
N TYR A 354 -9.51 14.16 9.01
CA TYR A 354 -8.40 13.88 8.09
C TYR A 354 -8.88 13.28 6.78
N LEU A 355 -9.84 12.35 6.82
CA LEU A 355 -10.51 11.85 5.60
C LEU A 355 -11.24 12.98 4.85
N LEU A 356 -11.90 13.91 5.55
CA LEU A 356 -12.54 15.05 4.91
C LEU A 356 -11.51 15.98 4.26
N LEU A 357 -10.40 16.25 4.93
CA LEU A 357 -9.28 17.00 4.38
C LEU A 357 -8.71 16.32 3.13
N TYR A 358 -8.53 14.99 3.18
CA TYR A 358 -8.10 14.19 2.03
C TYR A 358 -9.03 14.43 0.84
N ILE A 359 -10.34 14.22 1.02
CA ILE A 359 -11.35 14.39 -0.03
C ILE A 359 -11.39 15.83 -0.55
N PHE A 360 -11.21 16.82 0.33
CA PHE A 360 -11.19 18.22 -0.07
C PHE A 360 -10.01 18.53 -1.01
N ILE A 361 -8.82 18.03 -0.70
CA ILE A 361 -7.63 18.22 -1.55
C ILE A 361 -7.77 17.44 -2.86
N PHE A 362 -8.22 16.19 -2.78
CA PHE A 362 -8.52 15.34 -3.95
C PHE A 362 -9.57 15.96 -4.89
N LEU A 363 -10.55 16.70 -4.37
CA LEU A 363 -11.57 17.34 -5.20
C LEU A 363 -11.08 18.65 -5.84
N LEU A 364 -9.99 19.23 -5.33
CA LEU A 364 -9.58 20.60 -5.66
C LEU A 364 -9.09 20.72 -7.10
N ASP A 365 -8.29 19.77 -7.58
CA ASP A 365 -7.78 19.75 -8.95
C ASP A 365 -8.89 19.44 -9.97
N ASP A 366 -9.80 18.52 -9.64
CA ASP A 366 -11.00 18.23 -10.41
C ASP A 366 -11.90 19.47 -10.55
N LEU A 367 -12.13 20.17 -9.45
CA LEU A 367 -12.87 21.43 -9.43
C LEU A 367 -12.15 22.50 -10.24
N PHE A 368 -10.82 22.60 -10.13
CA PHE A 368 -10.03 23.56 -10.88
C PHE A 368 -10.16 23.34 -12.39
N ILE A 369 -9.96 22.11 -12.86
CA ILE A 369 -10.08 21.76 -14.28
C ILE A 369 -11.51 21.97 -14.77
N PHE A 370 -12.51 21.59 -13.98
CA PHE A 370 -13.92 21.83 -14.30
C PHE A 370 -14.21 23.33 -14.45
N VAL A 371 -13.79 24.17 -13.49
CA VAL A 371 -14.01 25.63 -13.53
C VAL A 371 -13.31 26.26 -14.72
N VAL A 372 -12.05 25.89 -14.97
CA VAL A 372 -11.29 26.38 -16.13
C VAL A 372 -12.01 26.00 -17.41
N ALA A 373 -12.40 24.73 -17.59
CA ALA A 373 -13.11 24.28 -18.77
C ALA A 373 -14.44 25.02 -18.98
N MET A 374 -15.22 25.20 -17.92
CA MET A 374 -16.55 25.82 -17.99
C MET A 374 -16.50 27.33 -18.25
N THR A 375 -15.42 27.99 -17.85
CA THR A 375 -15.22 29.43 -18.05
C THR A 375 -14.50 29.75 -19.37
N THR A 376 -13.49 28.96 -19.77
CA THR A 376 -12.61 29.21 -20.92
C THR A 376 -13.06 28.53 -22.22
N LEU A 377 -13.60 27.30 -22.18
CA LEU A 377 -14.01 26.55 -23.39
C LEU A 377 -15.38 26.99 -23.93
N LYS A 378 -15.67 28.30 -23.89
CA LYS A 378 -16.88 28.91 -24.46
C LYS A 378 -16.92 28.86 -26.00
N MET A 379 -15.82 28.51 -26.68
CA MET A 379 -15.73 28.51 -28.15
C MET A 379 -15.03 27.30 -28.78
N ALA A 380 -14.55 26.33 -28.00
CA ALA A 380 -13.93 25.14 -28.55
C ALA A 380 -14.99 24.04 -28.73
N GLY A 381 -15.80 24.15 -29.77
CA GLY A 381 -16.47 22.96 -30.30
C GLY A 381 -15.38 21.97 -30.68
N LEU A 382 -15.22 20.88 -29.92
CA LEU A 382 -14.20 19.86 -30.12
C LEU A 382 -14.17 19.48 -31.60
N THR A 383 -13.16 19.99 -32.31
CA THR A 383 -12.99 19.72 -33.73
C THR A 383 -12.78 18.20 -33.90
N GLY A 384 -13.26 17.61 -35.00
CA GLY A 384 -13.11 16.15 -35.22
C GLY A 384 -11.65 15.67 -35.16
N LYS A 385 -10.68 16.59 -35.35
CA LYS A 385 -9.25 16.34 -35.12
C LYS A 385 -8.91 16.09 -33.64
N TYR A 386 -9.45 16.88 -32.71
CA TYR A 386 -9.20 16.73 -31.28
C TYR A 386 -9.81 15.44 -30.72
N SER A 387 -11.04 15.11 -31.11
CA SER A 387 -11.69 13.84 -30.73
C SER A 387 -10.90 12.63 -31.21
N ARG A 388 -10.34 12.70 -32.42
CA ARG A 388 -9.49 11.62 -32.96
C ARG A 388 -8.17 11.47 -32.19
N TRP A 389 -7.45 12.57 -31.92
CA TRP A 389 -6.22 12.51 -31.14
C TRP A 389 -6.46 12.09 -29.68
N SER A 390 -7.56 12.55 -29.09
CA SER A 390 -8.01 12.13 -27.76
C SER A 390 -8.30 10.62 -27.71
N SER A 391 -8.96 10.05 -28.72
CA SER A 391 -9.20 8.60 -28.77
C SER A 391 -7.92 7.77 -28.90
N LEU A 392 -6.88 8.30 -29.57
CA LEU A 392 -5.58 7.63 -29.68
C LEU A 392 -4.83 7.68 -28.35
N ILE A 393 -4.64 8.89 -27.81
CA ILE A 393 -3.86 9.10 -26.59
C ILE A 393 -4.55 8.40 -25.42
N GLY A 394 -5.86 8.57 -25.26
CA GLY A 394 -6.64 7.88 -24.23
C GLY A 394 -6.63 6.37 -24.41
N GLY A 395 -6.75 5.88 -25.65
CA GLY A 395 -6.66 4.45 -25.94
C GLY A 395 -5.31 3.84 -25.58
N ILE A 396 -4.21 4.52 -25.91
CA ILE A 396 -2.84 4.09 -25.54
C ILE A 396 -2.66 4.10 -24.03
N VAL A 397 -3.05 5.18 -23.35
CA VAL A 397 -2.90 5.32 -21.88
C VAL A 397 -3.71 4.23 -21.17
N ILE A 398 -4.99 4.06 -21.50
CA ILE A 398 -5.86 3.05 -20.88
C ILE A 398 -5.35 1.63 -21.17
N PHE A 399 -4.84 1.38 -22.38
CA PHE A 399 -4.27 0.07 -22.73
C PHE A 399 -3.01 -0.26 -21.92
N ILE A 400 -2.06 0.69 -21.82
CA ILE A 400 -0.83 0.52 -21.03
C ILE A 400 -1.18 0.32 -19.55
N LEU A 401 -2.07 1.15 -19.00
CA LEU A 401 -2.52 1.01 -17.61
C LEU A 401 -3.20 -0.35 -17.37
N GLY A 402 -4.05 -0.80 -18.30
CA GLY A 402 -4.67 -2.12 -18.22
C GLY A 402 -3.67 -3.27 -18.20
N ILE A 403 -2.62 -3.22 -19.03
CA ILE A 403 -1.55 -4.22 -19.05
C ILE A 403 -0.76 -4.21 -17.74
N LEU A 404 -0.34 -3.03 -17.28
CA LEU A 404 0.39 -2.89 -16.03
C LEU A 404 -0.45 -3.38 -14.84
N LEU A 405 -1.75 -3.08 -14.81
CA LEU A 405 -2.68 -3.61 -13.81
C LEU A 405 -2.85 -5.13 -13.87
N ILE A 406 -2.48 -5.84 -14.94
CA ILE A 406 -2.52 -7.31 -14.97
C ILE A 406 -1.15 -7.91 -14.62
N PHE A 407 -0.06 -7.38 -15.21
CA PHE A 407 1.24 -8.03 -15.17
C PHE A 407 2.25 -7.43 -14.18
N ARG A 408 2.14 -6.14 -13.83
CA ARG A 408 3.07 -5.43 -12.95
C ARG A 408 2.32 -4.43 -12.04
N PRO A 409 1.59 -4.94 -11.02
CA PRO A 409 0.91 -4.11 -10.01
C PRO A 409 1.75 -2.97 -9.46
N GLU A 410 2.98 -3.33 -9.13
CA GLU A 410 3.89 -2.60 -8.26
C GLU A 410 4.31 -1.27 -8.89
N TRP A 411 4.14 -1.12 -10.21
CA TRP A 411 4.50 0.10 -10.93
C TRP A 411 3.39 1.15 -10.91
N ILE A 412 2.16 0.76 -10.56
CA ILE A 412 0.99 1.64 -10.48
C ILE A 412 0.52 1.78 -9.03
N MET A 413 0.49 0.65 -8.32
CA MET A 413 0.23 0.63 -6.89
C MET A 413 1.58 0.91 -6.21
N PHE A 414 1.85 2.19 -5.91
CA PHE A 414 2.88 2.55 -4.95
C PHE A 414 2.53 1.83 -3.65
N GLY A 415 3.24 0.75 -3.36
CA GLY A 415 2.99 -0.16 -2.25
C GLY A 415 4.22 -1.01 -2.05
#